data_AF-A0A6A0HGP6-F1
#
_entry.id   AF-A0A6A0HGP6-F1
#
_cell.length_a   1.000
_cell.length_b   1.000
_cell.length_c   1.000
_cell.angle_alpha   90.00
_cell.angle_beta   90.00
_cell.angle_gamma   90.00
#
_symmetry.space_group_name_H-M   'P 1'
#
loop_
_entity.id
_entity.type
_entity.pdbx_description
1 polymer ?
#
loop_
_entity_poly.entity_id
_entity_poly.type
_entity_poly.pdbx_seq_one_letter_code
_entity_poly.pdbx_strand_id
1 'polypeptide(L)'
;MRVVRSMILVAAVAVLGLAFVRSEKNDVTPNNSETTMTVPAGGSVTGTIKYAGKAPAKAKLPVTKDTEVCGKQEHIDESLVVGASGGIKDVVVSIKGVTGGKPLTALGADFAIDQKGCMYSPHVSIAPVKTPIKILNPDGILHNVHSYSTKNKEFNKSQPKFLKEMKVTYDLPELVTLKCDVHGWMSAKLVVVDHPYYAVTDANGNFTIPDVPPGSYTVEFWQEKLGTQTAKVTVAAGAAAKADFTYPVAAAK
;
A
#
# COMPACT_ATOMS: atom_id res chain seq x y z
N MET A 1 31.65 37.25 84.55
CA MET A 1 33.02 36.78 84.25
C MET A 1 33.42 37.36 82.90
N ARG A 2 34.55 38.06 82.86
CA ARG A 2 34.97 38.92 81.74
C ARG A 2 35.41 38.13 80.51
N VAL A 3 35.10 38.72 79.36
CA VAL A 3 35.41 38.36 77.98
C VAL A 3 36.93 38.46 77.70
N VAL A 4 37.51 37.50 76.97
CA VAL A 4 38.69 37.73 76.11
C VAL A 4 38.56 37.01 74.77
N ARG A 5 38.49 37.87 73.74
CA ARG A 5 38.84 37.77 72.32
C ARG A 5 39.42 36.46 71.76
N SER A 6 38.92 36.10 70.59
CA SER A 6 39.79 35.71 69.46
C SER A 6 39.24 36.29 68.15
N MET A 7 40.06 37.14 67.54
CA MET A 7 39.91 37.68 66.19
C MET A 7 40.32 36.60 65.21
N ILE A 8 39.49 36.29 64.20
CA ILE A 8 39.98 35.76 62.93
C ILE A 8 39.27 36.48 61.79
N LEU A 9 40.08 36.69 60.76
CA LEU A 9 40.02 37.59 59.64
C LEU A 9 38.89 37.27 58.63
N VAL A 10 38.46 38.34 57.98
CA VAL A 10 37.48 38.41 56.88
C VAL A 10 37.96 37.64 55.65
N ALA A 11 37.06 36.85 55.06
CA ALA A 11 37.11 36.47 53.64
C ALA A 11 35.78 36.86 53.00
N ALA A 12 35.80 37.93 52.20
CA ALA A 12 34.66 38.35 51.40
C ALA A 12 34.48 37.37 50.24
N VAL A 13 33.43 36.57 50.26
CA VAL A 13 32.98 35.77 49.12
C VAL A 13 31.85 36.54 48.44
N ALA A 14 32.13 37.08 47.26
CA ALA A 14 31.14 37.69 46.39
C ALA A 14 30.16 36.60 45.92
N VAL A 15 28.92 36.64 46.42
CA VAL A 15 27.83 35.81 45.91
C VAL A 15 27.30 36.49 44.66
N LEU A 16 27.77 36.03 43.48
CA LEU A 16 27.13 36.32 42.20
C LEU A 16 25.69 35.79 42.27
N GLY A 17 24.71 36.68 42.15
CA GLY A 17 23.31 36.29 41.98
C GLY A 17 23.15 35.50 40.68
N LEU A 18 22.89 34.20 40.79
CA LEU A 18 22.38 33.41 39.68
C LEU A 18 20.95 33.88 39.38
N ALA A 19 20.80 34.70 38.33
CA ALA A 19 19.51 34.87 37.68
C ALA A 19 19.10 33.52 37.05
N PHE A 20 18.06 32.90 37.61
CA PHE A 20 17.39 31.77 36.96
C PHE A 20 16.72 32.26 35.67
N VAL A 21 17.41 32.13 34.54
CA VAL A 21 16.78 32.20 33.22
C VAL A 21 15.95 30.93 33.07
N ARG A 22 14.62 31.09 33.11
CA ARG A 22 13.67 30.03 32.82
C ARG A 22 13.81 29.70 31.32
N SER A 23 14.45 28.59 31.02
CA SER A 23 14.53 28.05 29.66
C SER A 23 13.13 27.68 29.20
N GLU A 24 12.54 28.52 28.34
CA GLU A 24 11.34 28.15 27.58
C GLU A 24 11.75 27.02 26.64
N LYS A 25 11.12 25.86 26.86
CA LYS A 25 11.23 24.72 25.95
C LYS A 25 10.65 25.17 24.61
N ASN A 26 11.51 25.37 23.62
CA ASN A 26 11.10 25.41 22.23
C ASN A 26 10.58 24.02 21.87
N ASP A 27 9.27 23.83 22.00
CA ASP A 27 8.57 22.71 21.38
C ASP A 27 8.72 22.85 19.86
N VAL A 28 9.74 22.22 19.32
CA VAL A 28 9.88 21.98 17.88
C VAL A 28 8.78 20.98 17.52
N THR A 29 7.64 21.52 17.10
CA THR A 29 6.63 20.75 16.38
C THR A 29 7.29 20.25 15.08
N PRO A 30 7.23 18.94 14.76
CA PRO A 30 7.71 18.47 13.47
C PRO A 30 6.77 19.02 12.40
N ASN A 31 7.26 20.01 11.65
CA ASN A 31 6.58 20.51 10.47
C ASN A 31 6.65 19.45 9.37
N ASN A 32 5.73 18.50 9.37
CA ASN A 32 5.45 17.64 8.22
C ASN A 32 4.71 18.43 7.13
N SER A 33 5.30 19.54 6.68
CA SER A 33 4.85 20.19 5.46
C SER A 33 5.35 19.37 4.28
N GLU A 34 4.65 18.26 4.00
CA GLU A 34 4.54 17.85 2.61
C GLU A 34 3.96 19.04 1.88
N THR A 35 4.74 19.59 0.96
CA THR A 35 4.36 20.76 0.19
C THR A 35 3.21 20.32 -0.72
N THR A 36 1.98 20.45 -0.23
CA THR A 36 0.77 20.28 -1.04
C THR A 36 0.74 21.44 -2.03
N MET A 37 1.41 21.28 -3.16
CA MET A 37 1.14 22.12 -4.31
C MET A 37 -0.21 21.69 -4.86
N THR A 38 -1.23 22.52 -4.64
CA THR A 38 -2.48 22.47 -5.40
C THR A 38 -2.09 22.42 -6.87
N VAL A 39 -2.27 21.27 -7.52
CA VAL A 39 -1.95 21.10 -8.94
C VAL A 39 -2.90 22.00 -9.72
N PRO A 40 -2.45 23.12 -10.32
CA PRO A 40 -3.34 23.92 -11.14
C PRO A 40 -3.61 23.08 -12.39
N ALA A 41 -4.85 22.60 -12.52
CA ALA A 41 -5.33 21.75 -13.61
C ALA A 41 -4.52 20.44 -13.81
N GLY A 42 -4.57 19.53 -12.83
CA GLY A 42 -4.10 18.16 -13.04
C GLY A 42 -4.82 17.49 -14.22
N GLY A 43 -4.08 16.78 -15.06
CA GLY A 43 -4.64 15.94 -16.11
C GLY A 43 -5.04 14.56 -15.58
N SER A 44 -5.34 13.63 -16.47
CA SER A 44 -5.55 12.22 -16.10
C SER A 44 -4.80 11.29 -17.03
N VAL A 45 -4.44 10.10 -16.54
CA VAL A 45 -3.97 9.00 -17.40
C VAL A 45 -5.06 7.94 -17.41
N THR A 46 -5.54 7.58 -18.59
CA THR A 46 -6.58 6.57 -18.79
C THR A 46 -6.13 5.55 -19.80
N GLY A 47 -6.70 4.35 -19.75
CA GLY A 47 -6.46 3.35 -20.78
C GLY A 47 -7.15 2.04 -20.50
N THR A 48 -6.94 1.10 -21.42
CA THR A 48 -7.37 -0.28 -21.32
C THR A 48 -6.16 -1.19 -21.48
N ILE A 49 -6.00 -2.13 -20.54
CA ILE A 49 -4.98 -3.16 -20.57
C ILE A 49 -5.58 -4.47 -21.10
N LYS A 50 -5.00 -5.00 -22.17
CA LYS A 50 -5.50 -6.20 -22.85
C LYS A 50 -4.48 -7.33 -22.86
N TYR A 51 -5.00 -8.54 -23.04
CA TYR A 51 -4.24 -9.75 -23.32
C TYR A 51 -4.25 -10.03 -24.82
N ALA A 52 -3.09 -10.27 -25.42
CA ALA A 52 -3.01 -10.71 -26.80
C ALA A 52 -3.51 -12.16 -26.92
N GLY A 53 -4.29 -12.45 -27.95
CA GLY A 53 -4.74 -13.81 -28.26
C GLY A 53 -5.87 -14.33 -27.37
N LYS A 54 -5.99 -15.66 -27.31
CA LYS A 54 -7.06 -16.32 -26.56
C LYS A 54 -6.77 -16.25 -25.05
N ALA A 55 -7.76 -15.81 -24.28
CA ALA A 55 -7.71 -15.84 -22.82
C ALA A 55 -7.32 -17.25 -22.30
N PRO A 56 -6.36 -17.36 -21.36
CA PRO A 56 -6.07 -18.63 -20.71
C PRO A 56 -7.30 -19.20 -20.01
N ALA A 57 -7.39 -20.52 -19.95
CA ALA A 57 -8.44 -21.17 -19.17
C ALA A 57 -8.26 -20.84 -17.68
N LYS A 58 -9.35 -20.50 -16.99
CA LYS A 58 -9.34 -20.29 -15.54
C LYS A 58 -9.00 -21.60 -14.85
N ALA A 59 -7.85 -21.66 -14.19
CA ALA A 59 -7.44 -22.83 -13.43
C ALA A 59 -8.28 -22.94 -12.16
N LYS A 60 -8.79 -24.14 -11.85
CA LYS A 60 -9.52 -24.39 -10.60
C LYS A 60 -8.52 -24.60 -9.47
N LEU A 61 -8.83 -24.06 -8.29
CA LEU A 61 -8.06 -24.30 -7.08
C LEU A 61 -8.79 -25.37 -6.24
N PRO A 62 -8.17 -26.54 -5.98
CA PRO A 62 -8.83 -27.60 -5.21
C PRO A 62 -8.95 -27.20 -3.74
N VAL A 63 -10.17 -27.24 -3.21
CA VAL A 63 -10.44 -27.10 -1.78
C VAL A 63 -10.20 -28.45 -1.10
N THR A 64 -9.15 -28.53 -0.30
CA THR A 64 -8.72 -29.79 0.35
C THR A 64 -8.95 -29.80 1.87
N LYS A 65 -9.36 -28.68 2.46
CA LYS A 65 -9.61 -28.51 3.90
C LYS A 65 -10.88 -27.69 4.15
N ASP A 66 -11.49 -27.88 5.31
CA ASP A 66 -12.70 -27.17 5.75
C ASP A 66 -13.78 -27.11 4.66
N THR A 67 -13.97 -28.23 3.95
CA THR A 67 -14.82 -28.31 2.75
C THR A 67 -16.27 -27.90 3.01
N GLU A 68 -16.75 -28.08 4.23
CA GLU A 68 -18.09 -27.63 4.66
C GLU A 68 -18.25 -26.10 4.62
N VAL A 69 -17.16 -25.34 4.77
CA VAL A 69 -17.14 -23.86 4.71
C VAL A 69 -16.56 -23.39 3.39
N CYS A 70 -15.36 -23.85 3.05
CA CYS A 70 -14.61 -23.42 1.88
C CYS A 70 -15.12 -24.05 0.58
N GLY A 71 -15.77 -25.22 0.62
CA GLY A 71 -16.28 -25.93 -0.56
C GLY A 71 -17.64 -25.44 -1.06
N LYS A 72 -18.21 -24.38 -0.46
CA LYS A 72 -19.52 -23.83 -0.85
C LYS A 72 -19.52 -23.11 -2.20
N GLN A 73 -18.35 -22.78 -2.73
CA GLN A 73 -18.18 -22.14 -4.03
C GLN A 73 -16.97 -22.70 -4.77
N GLU A 74 -16.95 -22.54 -6.09
CA GLU A 74 -15.79 -22.85 -6.90
C GLU A 74 -14.70 -21.80 -6.68
N HIS A 75 -13.47 -22.27 -6.57
CA HIS A 75 -12.29 -21.41 -6.46
C HIS A 75 -11.51 -21.44 -7.76
N ILE A 76 -11.13 -20.25 -8.22
CA ILE A 76 -10.34 -20.07 -9.44
C ILE A 76 -9.04 -19.33 -9.10
N ASP A 77 -7.99 -19.64 -9.85
CA ASP A 77 -6.74 -18.90 -9.79
C ASP A 77 -6.95 -17.50 -10.38
N GLU A 78 -6.94 -16.47 -9.52
CA GLU A 78 -7.09 -15.06 -9.90
C GLU A 78 -5.77 -14.38 -10.29
N SER A 79 -4.64 -15.10 -10.30
CA SER A 79 -3.34 -14.54 -10.67
C SER A 79 -3.24 -14.08 -12.14
N LEU A 80 -4.18 -14.48 -13.00
CA LEU A 80 -4.42 -13.87 -14.31
C LEU A 80 -5.89 -14.04 -14.71
N VAL A 81 -6.66 -12.96 -14.62
CA VAL A 81 -8.07 -12.93 -15.04
C VAL A 81 -8.21 -12.09 -16.30
N VAL A 82 -8.53 -12.75 -17.41
CA VAL A 82 -8.82 -12.11 -18.69
C VAL A 82 -10.33 -12.17 -18.95
N GLY A 83 -10.95 -11.00 -19.10
CA GLY A 83 -12.37 -10.83 -19.41
C GLY A 83 -12.71 -11.21 -20.86
N ALA A 84 -14.00 -11.31 -21.15
CA ALA A 84 -14.49 -11.72 -22.47
C ALA A 84 -14.05 -10.79 -23.62
N SER A 85 -13.83 -9.51 -23.33
CA SER A 85 -13.32 -8.50 -24.27
C SER A 85 -11.80 -8.51 -24.44
N GLY A 86 -11.10 -9.45 -23.79
CA GLY A 86 -9.64 -9.52 -23.73
C GLY A 86 -9.01 -8.57 -22.71
N GLY A 87 -9.81 -7.79 -21.97
CA GLY A 87 -9.33 -6.93 -20.88
C GLY A 87 -8.74 -7.73 -19.72
N ILE A 88 -7.67 -7.23 -19.09
CA ILE A 88 -7.02 -7.90 -17.97
C ILE A 88 -7.40 -7.21 -16.67
N LYS A 89 -8.03 -7.94 -15.75
CA LYS A 89 -8.32 -7.47 -14.39
C LYS A 89 -7.04 -7.47 -13.55
N ASP A 90 -7.01 -6.64 -12.50
CA ASP A 90 -6.02 -6.70 -11.43
C ASP A 90 -4.58 -6.38 -11.91
N VAL A 91 -4.45 -5.59 -12.99
CA VAL A 91 -3.18 -4.96 -13.40
C VAL A 91 -2.99 -3.70 -12.58
N VAL A 92 -1.85 -3.58 -11.92
CA VAL A 92 -1.47 -2.38 -11.18
C VAL A 92 -0.79 -1.43 -12.14
N VAL A 93 -1.40 -0.26 -12.33
CA VAL A 93 -0.88 0.83 -13.16
C VAL A 93 -0.30 1.88 -12.23
N SER A 94 0.96 2.29 -12.46
CA SER A 94 1.63 3.31 -11.67
C SER A 94 2.35 4.34 -12.53
N ILE A 95 2.34 5.60 -12.09
CA ILE A 95 3.12 6.66 -12.75
C ILE A 95 4.43 6.84 -12.01
N LYS A 96 5.55 6.58 -12.70
CA LYS A 96 6.90 6.71 -12.13
C LYS A 96 7.42 8.14 -12.21
N GLY A 97 8.23 8.52 -11.23
CA GLY A 97 8.96 9.78 -11.22
C GLY A 97 8.09 10.99 -10.90
N VAL A 98 6.95 10.80 -10.24
CA VAL A 98 6.12 11.92 -9.81
C VAL A 98 6.71 12.52 -8.54
N THR A 99 7.14 13.79 -8.59
CA THR A 99 7.81 14.49 -7.48
C THR A 99 6.90 15.45 -6.73
N GLY A 100 5.59 15.47 -7.02
CA GLY A 100 4.62 16.34 -6.36
C GLY A 100 3.16 16.09 -6.75
N GLY A 101 2.28 16.91 -6.19
CA GLY A 101 0.83 16.92 -6.45
C GLY A 101 0.02 16.41 -5.27
N LYS A 102 -0.95 15.51 -5.50
CA LYS A 102 -1.88 15.12 -4.44
C LYS A 102 -1.21 14.31 -3.31
N PRO A 103 -1.69 14.44 -2.07
CA PRO A 103 -1.17 13.69 -0.92
C PRO A 103 -1.59 12.22 -0.97
N LEU A 104 -0.89 11.36 -0.23
CA LEU A 104 -1.25 9.94 -0.07
C LEU A 104 -2.68 9.72 0.44
N THR A 105 -3.22 10.65 1.22
CA THR A 105 -4.61 10.60 1.72
C THR A 105 -5.65 10.64 0.58
N ALA A 106 -5.27 11.03 -0.63
CA ALA A 106 -6.13 10.95 -1.81
C ALA A 106 -6.46 9.50 -2.22
N LEU A 107 -5.73 8.49 -1.73
CA LEU A 107 -6.07 7.08 -1.90
C LEU A 107 -7.23 6.62 -0.99
N GLY A 108 -7.69 7.48 -0.08
CA GLY A 108 -8.73 7.17 0.90
C GLY A 108 -8.16 6.76 2.26
N ALA A 109 -9.04 6.27 3.14
CA ALA A 109 -8.71 5.97 4.54
C ALA A 109 -9.02 4.51 4.95
N ASP A 110 -9.82 3.79 4.16
CA ASP A 110 -10.30 2.45 4.49
C ASP A 110 -9.70 1.39 3.59
N PHE A 111 -8.54 0.88 3.99
CA PHE A 111 -7.85 -0.22 3.32
C PHE A 111 -8.20 -1.53 4.01
N ALA A 112 -8.88 -2.43 3.29
CA ALA A 112 -9.29 -3.72 3.81
C ALA A 112 -9.07 -4.85 2.79
N ILE A 113 -8.67 -6.01 3.29
CA ILE A 113 -8.60 -7.26 2.55
C ILE A 113 -9.41 -8.29 3.32
N ASP A 114 -10.39 -8.88 2.67
CA ASP A 114 -11.29 -9.85 3.25
C ASP A 114 -10.76 -11.27 3.07
N GLN A 115 -11.05 -12.17 4.01
CA GLN A 115 -10.90 -13.63 3.85
C GLN A 115 -12.30 -14.21 3.78
N LYS A 116 -12.88 -14.20 2.58
CA LYS A 116 -14.28 -14.53 2.34
C LYS A 116 -14.42 -15.70 1.39
N GLY A 117 -15.23 -16.66 1.82
CA GLY A 117 -15.38 -17.95 1.17
C GLY A 117 -14.03 -18.63 0.99
N CYS A 118 -13.12 -18.49 1.97
CA CYS A 118 -11.75 -18.99 1.96
C CYS A 118 -10.91 -18.54 0.75
N MET A 119 -11.06 -17.27 0.36
CA MET A 119 -10.20 -16.55 -0.59
C MET A 119 -9.91 -15.15 -0.05
N TYR A 120 -8.76 -14.59 -0.43
CA TYR A 120 -8.52 -13.17 -0.19
C TYR A 120 -9.30 -12.33 -1.21
N SER A 121 -9.96 -11.26 -0.76
CA SER A 121 -10.71 -10.34 -1.62
C SER A 121 -10.50 -8.88 -1.20
N PRO A 122 -10.07 -7.99 -2.10
CA PRO A 122 -9.69 -8.27 -3.49
C PRO A 122 -8.37 -9.06 -3.58
N HIS A 123 -8.16 -9.76 -4.71
CA HIS A 123 -6.90 -10.48 -5.00
C HIS A 123 -5.70 -9.53 -5.08
N VAL A 124 -5.88 -8.37 -5.71
CA VAL A 124 -4.87 -7.29 -5.74
C VAL A 124 -5.44 -6.05 -5.06
N SER A 125 -4.67 -5.48 -4.13
CA SER A 125 -5.03 -4.28 -3.38
C SER A 125 -3.88 -3.27 -3.36
N ILE A 126 -4.22 -2.00 -3.17
CA ILE A 126 -3.26 -0.91 -2.98
C ILE A 126 -3.50 -0.30 -1.62
N ALA A 127 -2.43 -0.04 -0.87
CA ALA A 127 -2.50 0.71 0.38
C ALA A 127 -1.26 1.60 0.56
N PRO A 128 -1.41 2.78 1.17
CA PRO A 128 -0.27 3.65 1.46
C PRO A 128 0.62 3.05 2.56
N VAL A 129 1.92 3.36 2.49
CA VAL A 129 2.86 3.14 3.60
C VAL A 129 2.33 3.75 4.90
N LYS A 130 2.75 3.18 6.04
CA LYS A 130 2.46 3.62 7.41
C LYS A 130 0.97 3.73 7.74
N THR A 131 0.10 3.16 6.91
CA THR A 131 -1.34 3.17 7.12
C THR A 131 -1.83 1.80 7.57
N PRO A 132 -2.69 1.71 8.59
CA PRO A 132 -3.27 0.43 9.00
C PRO A 132 -4.15 -0.17 7.90
N ILE A 133 -3.87 -1.43 7.56
CA ILE A 133 -4.65 -2.24 6.62
C ILE A 133 -5.41 -3.28 7.44
N LYS A 134 -6.72 -3.34 7.26
CA LYS A 134 -7.61 -4.28 7.94
C LYS A 134 -7.63 -5.61 7.18
N ILE A 135 -7.28 -6.71 7.85
CA ILE A 135 -7.49 -8.06 7.33
C ILE A 135 -8.69 -8.67 8.06
N LEU A 136 -9.75 -8.99 7.31
CA LEU A 136 -11.02 -9.45 7.87
C LEU A 136 -11.13 -10.98 7.79
N ASN A 137 -11.89 -11.57 8.71
CA ASN A 137 -12.22 -13.01 8.71
C ASN A 137 -13.73 -13.22 8.97
N PRO A 138 -14.58 -13.02 7.95
CA PRO A 138 -16.00 -13.32 8.00
C PRO A 138 -16.30 -14.83 7.96
N ASP A 139 -15.40 -15.67 7.44
CA ASP A 139 -15.65 -17.10 7.22
C ASP A 139 -15.97 -17.88 8.50
N GLY A 140 -15.52 -17.39 9.66
CA GLY A 140 -15.83 -18.03 10.94
C GLY A 140 -15.02 -19.32 11.19
N ILE A 141 -13.92 -19.50 10.44
CA ILE A 141 -12.92 -20.55 10.65
C ILE A 141 -11.55 -19.93 10.94
N LEU A 142 -10.56 -20.75 11.27
CA LEU A 142 -9.18 -20.30 11.46
C LEU A 142 -8.54 -20.02 10.09
N HIS A 143 -8.02 -18.82 9.91
CA HIS A 143 -7.07 -18.50 8.86
C HIS A 143 -5.72 -18.12 9.49
N ASN A 144 -4.67 -18.00 8.69
CA ASN A 144 -3.48 -17.24 9.07
C ASN A 144 -3.10 -16.29 7.94
N VAL A 145 -2.47 -15.18 8.30
CA VAL A 145 -1.93 -14.20 7.36
C VAL A 145 -0.42 -14.30 7.39
N HIS A 146 0.13 -14.92 6.35
CA HIS A 146 1.56 -14.98 6.10
C HIS A 146 1.92 -13.93 5.07
N SER A 147 2.65 -12.90 5.51
CA SER A 147 3.17 -11.84 4.67
C SER A 147 4.60 -12.15 4.25
N TYR A 148 4.79 -12.30 2.94
CA TYR A 148 6.08 -12.45 2.29
C TYR A 148 6.53 -11.11 1.75
N SER A 149 7.64 -10.61 2.28
CA SER A 149 8.18 -9.26 2.08
C SER A 149 9.70 -9.32 2.03
N THR A 150 10.31 -8.55 1.14
CA THR A 150 11.75 -8.38 1.00
C THR A 150 12.28 -7.11 1.67
N LYS A 151 11.48 -6.04 1.72
CA LYS A 151 11.86 -4.74 2.29
C LYS A 151 11.23 -4.52 3.66
N ASN A 152 9.96 -4.89 3.82
CA ASN A 152 9.26 -4.83 5.09
C ASN A 152 9.48 -6.09 5.92
N LYS A 153 9.19 -6.01 7.22
CA LYS A 153 9.26 -7.16 8.12
C LYS A 153 8.20 -8.20 7.76
N GLU A 154 8.65 -9.40 7.40
CA GLU A 154 7.78 -10.56 7.25
C GLU A 154 7.08 -10.94 8.57
N PHE A 155 5.90 -11.50 8.46
CA PHE A 155 5.19 -12.05 9.59
C PHE A 155 4.30 -13.21 9.17
N ASN A 156 4.01 -14.08 10.14
CA ASN A 156 2.99 -15.10 10.03
C ASN A 156 2.13 -15.06 11.29
N LYS A 157 0.85 -14.70 11.13
CA LYS A 157 -0.07 -14.46 12.25
C LYS A 157 -1.35 -15.26 12.08
N SER A 158 -1.68 -16.07 13.08
CA SER A 158 -2.97 -16.75 13.14
C SER A 158 -4.11 -15.75 13.34
N GLN A 159 -5.21 -15.96 12.62
CA GLN A 159 -6.46 -15.22 12.75
C GLN A 159 -7.60 -16.20 13.06
N PRO A 160 -7.80 -16.57 14.34
CA PRO A 160 -8.83 -17.52 14.74
C PRO A 160 -10.24 -16.97 14.49
N LYS A 161 -11.25 -17.85 14.46
CA LYS A 161 -12.65 -17.53 14.12
C LYS A 161 -13.29 -16.35 14.87
N PHE A 162 -12.82 -16.05 16.09
CA PHE A 162 -13.32 -14.95 16.92
C PHE A 162 -12.61 -13.63 16.64
N LEU A 163 -11.42 -13.65 16.03
CA LEU A 163 -10.67 -12.46 15.63
C LEU A 163 -11.14 -12.01 14.23
N LYS A 164 -12.25 -11.27 14.21
CA LYS A 164 -12.90 -10.84 12.97
C LYS A 164 -12.10 -9.82 12.15
N GLU A 165 -11.22 -9.08 12.80
CA GLU A 165 -10.35 -8.09 12.19
C GLU A 165 -8.96 -8.16 12.83
N MET A 166 -7.93 -8.06 12.01
CA MET A 166 -6.58 -7.73 12.46
C MET A 166 -6.02 -6.58 11.63
N LYS A 167 -5.10 -5.80 12.21
CA LYS A 167 -4.45 -4.68 11.52
C LYS A 167 -2.99 -5.00 11.24
N VAL A 168 -2.54 -4.65 10.05
CA VAL A 168 -1.15 -4.75 9.60
C VAL A 168 -0.72 -3.42 9.01
N THR A 169 0.56 -3.07 9.16
CA THR A 169 1.13 -1.82 8.65
C THR A 169 2.48 -2.13 8.03
N TYR A 170 2.82 -1.43 6.96
CA TYR A 170 4.08 -1.56 6.23
C TYR A 170 4.77 -0.19 6.15
N ASP A 171 6.06 -0.13 6.42
CA ASP A 171 6.81 1.13 6.51
C ASP A 171 7.40 1.58 5.17
N LEU A 172 7.62 0.63 4.25
CA LEU A 172 8.30 0.84 2.97
C LEU A 172 7.43 0.43 1.79
N PRO A 173 7.54 1.12 0.63
CA PRO A 173 6.81 0.76 -0.57
C PRO A 173 7.32 -0.58 -1.14
N GLU A 174 6.40 -1.50 -1.34
CA GLU A 174 6.68 -2.89 -1.69
C GLU A 174 5.46 -3.61 -2.27
N LEU A 175 5.73 -4.55 -3.19
CA LEU A 175 4.75 -5.55 -3.58
C LEU A 175 4.84 -6.76 -2.62
N VAL A 176 3.86 -6.86 -1.74
CA VAL A 176 3.77 -7.90 -0.71
C VAL A 176 2.87 -9.03 -1.18
N THR A 177 3.29 -10.28 -0.96
CA THR A 177 2.41 -11.44 -1.16
C THR A 177 1.83 -11.90 0.17
N LEU A 178 0.52 -12.00 0.26
CA LEU A 178 -0.20 -12.59 1.38
C LEU A 178 -0.61 -14.02 1.03
N LYS A 179 -0.49 -14.94 1.99
CA LYS A 179 -0.98 -16.32 1.89
C LYS A 179 -1.58 -16.81 3.21
N CYS A 180 -2.43 -17.82 3.10
CA CYS A 180 -2.82 -18.66 4.23
C CYS A 180 -2.08 -20.00 4.12
N ASP A 181 -1.36 -20.39 5.18
CA ASP A 181 -0.68 -21.68 5.25
C ASP A 181 -1.64 -22.82 5.64
N VAL A 182 -2.75 -22.48 6.30
CA VAL A 182 -3.83 -23.45 6.59
C VAL A 182 -4.52 -23.85 5.28
N HIS A 183 -4.95 -22.86 4.49
CA HIS A 183 -5.65 -23.02 3.21
C HIS A 183 -4.73 -22.60 2.06
N GLY A 184 -3.85 -23.51 1.64
CA GLY A 184 -2.74 -23.21 0.71
C GLY A 184 -3.13 -22.72 -0.69
N TRP A 185 -4.42 -22.66 -1.02
CA TRP A 185 -4.93 -22.03 -2.24
C TRP A 185 -5.14 -20.52 -2.11
N MET A 186 -5.19 -19.99 -0.88
CA MET A 186 -5.40 -18.55 -0.64
C MET A 186 -4.12 -17.77 -0.89
N SER A 187 -4.17 -16.83 -1.82
CA SER A 187 -3.12 -15.82 -2.01
C SER A 187 -3.72 -14.49 -2.43
N ALA A 188 -3.04 -13.40 -2.08
CA ALA A 188 -3.32 -12.06 -2.57
C ALA A 188 -2.02 -11.27 -2.72
N LYS A 189 -2.12 -10.14 -3.42
CA LYS A 189 -1.06 -9.16 -3.63
C LYS A 189 -1.49 -7.84 -3.03
N LEU A 190 -0.64 -7.30 -2.17
CA LEU A 190 -0.79 -5.99 -1.59
C LEU A 190 0.33 -5.10 -2.10
N VAL A 191 -0.02 -4.06 -2.85
CA VAL A 191 0.93 -3.05 -3.32
C VAL A 191 0.95 -1.90 -2.32
N VAL A 192 2.00 -1.86 -1.51
CA VAL A 192 2.26 -0.79 -0.56
C VAL A 192 2.94 0.36 -1.31
N VAL A 193 2.35 1.55 -1.27
CA VAL A 193 2.75 2.70 -2.11
C VAL A 193 3.12 3.94 -1.30
N ASP A 194 3.99 4.77 -1.86
CA ASP A 194 4.51 6.02 -1.28
C ASP A 194 4.07 7.29 -2.03
N HIS A 195 3.31 7.15 -3.12
CA HIS A 195 2.59 8.24 -3.80
C HIS A 195 1.20 7.79 -4.28
N PRO A 196 0.23 8.70 -4.56
CA PRO A 196 -1.16 8.31 -4.83
C PRO A 196 -1.47 8.00 -6.30
N TYR A 197 -0.47 8.03 -7.19
CA TYR A 197 -0.67 7.88 -8.64
C TYR A 197 -0.65 6.42 -9.09
N TYR A 198 -1.64 5.68 -8.61
CA TYR A 198 -1.86 4.28 -8.94
C TYR A 198 -3.32 4.01 -9.32
N ALA A 199 -3.54 2.94 -10.08
CA ALA A 199 -4.84 2.35 -10.30
C ALA A 199 -4.71 0.83 -10.39
N VAL A 200 -5.82 0.13 -10.14
CA VAL A 200 -5.96 -1.31 -10.45
C VAL A 200 -7.01 -1.43 -11.55
N THR A 201 -6.73 -2.21 -12.60
CA THR A 201 -7.68 -2.37 -13.70
C THR A 201 -8.93 -3.14 -13.27
N ASP A 202 -10.07 -2.72 -13.81
CA ASP A 202 -11.33 -3.44 -13.67
C ASP A 202 -11.37 -4.74 -14.50
N ALA A 203 -12.49 -5.48 -14.44
CA ALA A 203 -12.67 -6.72 -15.19
C ALA A 203 -12.62 -6.57 -16.73
N ASN A 204 -12.74 -5.35 -17.23
CA ASN A 204 -12.62 -5.00 -18.65
C ASN A 204 -11.23 -4.46 -19.00
N GLY A 205 -10.31 -4.41 -18.04
CA GLY A 205 -8.96 -3.88 -18.22
C GLY A 205 -8.87 -2.36 -18.13
N ASN A 206 -9.93 -1.65 -17.77
CA ASN A 206 -9.93 -0.19 -17.76
C ASN A 206 -9.31 0.36 -16.48
N PHE A 207 -8.62 1.49 -16.60
CA PHE A 207 -8.11 2.24 -15.47
C PHE A 207 -8.15 3.75 -15.74
N THR A 208 -8.18 4.51 -14.64
CA THR A 208 -8.03 5.98 -14.63
C THR A 208 -7.20 6.38 -13.43
N ILE A 209 -6.17 7.19 -13.65
CA ILE A 209 -5.40 7.88 -12.61
C ILE A 209 -5.69 9.38 -12.77
N PRO A 210 -6.53 9.99 -11.92
CA PRO A 210 -6.90 11.39 -12.05
C PRO A 210 -5.81 12.33 -11.49
N ASP A 211 -5.99 13.63 -11.67
CA ASP A 211 -5.19 14.76 -11.14
C ASP A 211 -3.67 14.55 -11.18
N VAL A 212 -3.18 13.98 -12.29
CA VAL A 212 -1.75 13.80 -12.55
C VAL A 212 -1.18 15.17 -12.92
N PRO A 213 -0.10 15.63 -12.27
CA PRO A 213 0.55 16.88 -12.64
C PRO A 213 0.96 16.88 -14.12
N PRO A 214 0.91 18.02 -14.82
CA PRO A 214 1.38 18.10 -16.19
C PRO A 214 2.86 17.71 -16.28
N GLY A 215 3.22 16.88 -17.25
CA GLY A 215 4.57 16.36 -17.38
C GLY A 215 4.69 15.17 -18.31
N SER A 216 5.93 14.72 -18.53
CA SER A 216 6.22 13.48 -19.25
C SER A 216 6.66 12.40 -18.27
N TYR A 217 5.98 11.26 -18.30
CA TYR A 217 6.15 10.19 -17.32
C TYR A 217 6.41 8.85 -17.99
N THR A 218 6.87 7.91 -17.16
CA THR A 218 6.82 6.49 -17.48
C THR A 218 5.64 5.89 -16.72
N VAL A 219 4.70 5.29 -17.43
CA VAL A 219 3.64 4.47 -16.84
C VAL A 219 4.16 3.05 -16.77
N GLU A 220 4.03 2.42 -15.61
CA GLU A 220 4.35 1.02 -15.37
C GLU A 220 3.06 0.22 -15.19
N PHE A 221 2.98 -0.92 -15.88
CA PHE A 221 1.91 -1.89 -15.78
C PHE A 221 2.50 -3.16 -15.18
N TRP A 222 2.08 -3.54 -13.98
CA TRP A 222 2.47 -4.79 -13.35
C TRP A 222 1.29 -5.75 -13.29
N GLN A 223 1.52 -6.99 -13.73
CA GLN A 223 0.55 -8.08 -13.65
C GLN A 223 1.26 -9.31 -13.09
N GLU A 224 0.62 -10.04 -12.18
CA GLU A 224 1.25 -11.11 -11.40
C GLU A 224 1.94 -12.21 -12.23
N LYS A 225 1.32 -12.68 -13.31
CA LYS A 225 1.85 -13.74 -14.19
C LYS A 225 2.64 -13.20 -15.38
N LEU A 226 2.30 -12.00 -15.85
CA LEU A 226 2.85 -11.42 -17.08
C LEU A 226 3.99 -10.42 -16.81
N GLY A 227 4.23 -10.09 -15.55
CA GLY A 227 5.30 -9.22 -15.10
C GLY A 227 5.06 -7.75 -15.40
N THR A 228 6.16 -7.00 -15.40
CA THR A 228 6.16 -5.55 -15.55
C THR A 228 6.39 -5.14 -17.01
N GLN A 229 5.60 -4.17 -17.47
CA GLN A 229 5.75 -3.51 -18.75
C GLN A 229 5.69 -1.99 -18.54
N THR A 230 6.20 -1.21 -19.50
CA THR A 230 6.20 0.26 -19.38
C THR A 230 5.82 0.95 -20.68
N ALA A 231 5.26 2.15 -20.57
CA ALA A 231 4.99 3.05 -21.68
C ALA A 231 5.34 4.49 -21.29
N LYS A 232 5.61 5.34 -22.28
CA LYS A 232 5.75 6.79 -22.07
C LYS A 232 4.40 7.47 -22.24
N VAL A 233 4.11 8.45 -21.41
CA VAL A 233 2.91 9.29 -21.52
C VAL A 233 3.27 10.74 -21.26
N THR A 234 2.61 11.65 -21.97
CA THR A 234 2.68 13.09 -21.69
C THR A 234 1.30 13.55 -21.25
N VAL A 235 1.23 14.13 -20.04
CA VAL A 235 0.01 14.68 -19.45
C VAL A 235 0.03 16.19 -19.63
N ALA A 236 -0.95 16.73 -20.35
CA ALA A 236 -1.17 18.16 -20.44
C ALA A 236 -2.13 18.63 -19.34
N ALA A 237 -2.08 19.91 -18.99
CA ALA A 237 -2.94 20.51 -17.96
C ALA A 237 -4.42 20.30 -18.28
N GLY A 238 -5.17 19.74 -17.33
CA GLY A 238 -6.60 19.45 -17.43
C GLY A 238 -6.99 18.41 -18.49
N ALA A 239 -6.04 17.78 -19.17
CA ALA A 239 -6.30 16.88 -20.29
C ALA A 239 -6.14 15.40 -19.89
N ALA A 240 -6.89 14.52 -20.54
CA ALA A 240 -6.69 13.09 -20.46
C ALA A 240 -5.59 12.64 -21.44
N ALA A 241 -4.63 11.89 -20.93
CA ALA A 241 -3.63 11.18 -21.71
C ALA A 241 -3.97 9.69 -21.78
N LYS A 242 -3.75 9.07 -22.94
CA LYS A 242 -4.02 7.65 -23.18
C LYS A 242 -2.75 6.81 -22.98
N ALA A 243 -2.91 5.70 -22.26
CA ALA A 243 -1.85 4.73 -22.01
C ALA A 243 -2.42 3.30 -22.12
N ASP A 244 -2.90 2.94 -23.31
CA ASP A 244 -3.34 1.59 -23.62
C ASP A 244 -2.13 0.65 -23.73
N PHE A 245 -2.29 -0.59 -23.29
CA PHE A 245 -1.23 -1.60 -23.41
C PHE A 245 -1.81 -2.99 -23.66
N THR A 246 -1.14 -3.78 -24.49
CA THR A 246 -1.50 -5.18 -24.72
C THR A 246 -0.33 -6.06 -24.33
N TYR A 247 -0.51 -6.89 -23.31
CA TYR A 247 0.47 -7.91 -22.96
C TYR A 247 0.55 -8.96 -24.07
N PRO A 248 1.76 -9.36 -24.50
CA PRO A 248 1.91 -10.46 -25.44
C PRO A 248 1.41 -11.77 -24.82
N VAL A 249 1.10 -12.75 -25.67
CA VAL A 249 0.80 -14.12 -25.22
C VAL A 249 1.99 -14.59 -24.38
N ALA A 250 1.71 -15.06 -23.17
CA ALA A 250 2.76 -15.63 -22.31
C ALA A 250 3.42 -16.79 -23.08
N ALA A 251 4.75 -16.75 -23.22
CA ALA A 251 5.47 -17.87 -23.82
C ALA A 251 5.12 -19.14 -23.05
N ALA A 252 4.75 -20.21 -23.76
CA ALA A 252 4.52 -21.51 -23.15
C ALA A 252 5.79 -21.91 -22.40
N LYS A 253 5.69 -22.03 -21.07
CA LYS A 253 6.75 -22.60 -20.24
C LYS A 253 6.58 -24.11 -20.17
#